data_AF-A0A3L8CWU4-F1
#
_entry.id   AF-A0A3L8CWU4-F1
#
_cell.length_a   1.000
_cell.length_b   1.000
_cell.length_c   1.000
_cell.angle_alpha   90.00
_cell.angle_beta   90.00
_cell.angle_gamma   90.00
#
_symmetry.space_group_name_H-M   'P 1'
#
loop_
_entity.id
_entity.type
_entity.pdbx_description
1 polymer ?
#
loop_
_entity_poly.entity_id
_entity_poly.type
_entity_poly.pdbx_seq_one_letter_code
_entity_poly.pdbx_strand_id
1 'polypeptide(L)' 'MKPGNRKAKLVLIAGFHTEALRLAGNVSATQRRFLEVAEARGKELEPSGWLAGYGAPATLASIAKDE' A
#
# COMPACT_ATOMS: atom_id res chain seq x y z
N MET A 1 16.22 2.12 23.07
CA MET A 1 16.09 0.67 22.76
C MET A 1 17.40 -0.04 23.11
N LYS A 2 17.34 -1.24 23.69
CA LYS A 2 18.54 -2.02 24.03
C LYS A 2 19.30 -2.42 22.75
N PRO A 3 20.65 -2.33 22.72
CA PRO A 3 21.45 -2.57 21.51
C PRO A 3 21.25 -3.93 20.85
N GLY A 4 20.94 -4.98 21.62
CA GLY A 4 20.64 -6.32 21.09
C GLY A 4 19.41 -6.36 20.16
N ASN A 5 18.39 -5.56 20.45
CA ASN A 5 17.17 -5.52 19.64
C ASN A 5 17.39 -4.79 18.31
N ARG A 6 18.38 -3.89 18.24
CA ARG A 6 18.74 -3.18 16.99
C ARG A 6 19.39 -4.14 15.99
N LYS A 7 20.30 -5.00 16.44
CA LYS A 7 20.95 -6.00 15.58
C LYS A 7 19.93 -6.99 15.00
N ALA A 8 19.03 -7.52 15.83
CA ALA A 8 17.97 -8.42 15.37
C ALA A 8 17.08 -7.77 14.30
N LYS A 9 16.73 -6.49 14.49
CA LYS A 9 15.92 -5.74 13.52
C LYS A 9 16.64 -5.53 12.19
N LEU A 10 17.94 -5.24 12.21
CA LEU A 10 18.74 -5.07 10.99
C LEU A 10 18.85 -6.38 10.20
N VAL A 11 19.01 -7.52 10.86
CA VAL A 11 19.01 -8.85 10.21
C VAL A 11 17.67 -9.11 9.53
N LEU A 12 16.57 -8.78 10.21
CA LEU A 12 15.23 -8.96 9.65
C LEU A 12 15.00 -8.07 8.42
N ILE A 13 15.43 -6.80 8.47
CA ILE A 13 15.37 -5.88 7.33
C ILE A 13 16.20 -6.42 6.15
N ALA A 14 17.39 -6.94 6.41
CA ALA A 14 18.24 -7.52 5.36
C ALA A 14 17.53 -8.71 4.69
N GLY A 15 16.91 -9.61 5.48
CA GLY A 15 16.16 -10.75 4.95
C GLY A 15 14.95 -10.34 4.08
N PHE A 16 14.19 -9.34 4.52
CA PHE A 16 13.10 -8.80 3.70
C PHE A 16 13.61 -8.13 2.42
N HIS A 17 14.76 -7.47 2.47
CA HIS A 17 15.35 -6.84 1.29
C HIS A 17 15.77 -7.87 0.24
N THR A 18 16.45 -8.95 0.63
CA THR A 18 16.80 -10.04 -0.28
C THR A 18 15.57 -10.70 -0.89
N GLU A 19 14.53 -10.94 -0.08
CA GLU A 19 13.29 -11.55 -0.56
C GLU A 19 12.51 -10.63 -1.50
N ALA A 20 12.49 -9.32 -1.23
CA ALA A 20 11.91 -8.32 -2.11
C ALA A 20 12.63 -8.27 -3.46
N LEU A 21 13.97 -8.33 -3.47
CA LEU A 21 14.76 -8.40 -4.71
C LEU A 21 14.48 -9.70 -5.49
N ARG A 22 14.34 -10.82 -4.78
CA ARG A 22 14.01 -12.13 -5.39
C ARG A 22 12.63 -12.11 -6.07
N LEU A 23 11.63 -11.51 -5.40
CA LEU A 23 10.25 -11.48 -5.87
C LEU A 23 10.00 -10.42 -6.95
N ALA A 24 10.54 -9.22 -6.78
CA ALA A 24 10.32 -8.10 -7.70
C ALA A 24 11.28 -8.13 -8.90
N GLY A 25 12.35 -8.93 -8.84
CA GLY A 25 13.44 -8.86 -9.81
C GLY A 25 14.15 -7.50 -9.75
N ASN A 26 14.66 -7.06 -10.91
CA ASN A 26 15.30 -5.74 -11.01
C ASN A 26 14.23 -4.66 -11.25
N VAL A 27 13.82 -3.98 -10.18
CA VAL A 27 12.87 -2.85 -10.25
C VAL A 27 13.45 -1.79 -11.18
N SER A 28 12.75 -1.47 -12.27
CA SER A 28 13.21 -0.46 -13.21
C SER A 28 13.25 0.92 -12.54
N ALA A 29 14.07 1.83 -13.07
CA ALA A 29 14.12 3.22 -12.58
C ALA A 29 12.72 3.87 -12.58
N THR A 30 11.90 3.54 -13.57
CA THR A 30 10.51 4.01 -13.69
C THR A 30 9.63 3.46 -12.57
N GLN A 31 9.70 2.17 -12.26
CA GLN A 31 8.93 1.56 -11.18
C GLN A 31 9.33 2.12 -9.82
N ARG A 32 10.63 2.34 -9.59
CA ARG A 32 11.11 2.99 -8.37
C ARG A 32 10.56 4.40 -8.23
N ARG A 33 10.64 5.19 -9.30
CA ARG A 33 10.11 6.55 -9.34
C ARG A 33 8.60 6.60 -9.11
N PHE A 34 7.86 5.62 -9.63
CA PHE A 34 6.42 5.50 -9.36
C PHE A 34 6.16 5.29 -7.87
N LEU A 35 6.89 4.39 -7.20
CA LEU A 35 6.75 4.15 -5.77
C LEU A 35 7.13 5.38 -4.93
N GLU A 36 8.21 6.07 -5.29
CA GLU A 36 8.63 7.32 -4.63
C GLU A 36 7.55 8.42 -4.73
N VAL A 37 6.96 8.59 -5.92
CA VAL A 37 5.87 9.54 -6.13
C VAL A 37 4.62 9.12 -5.37
N ALA A 38 4.27 7.82 -5.37
CA ALA A 38 3.13 7.29 -4.64
C ALA A 38 3.29 7.47 -3.11
N GLU A 39 4.49 7.31 -2.56
CA GLU A 39 4.76 7.58 -1.14
C GLU A 39 4.64 9.07 -0.81
N ALA A 40 5.23 9.94 -1.64
CA ALA A 40 5.25 11.37 -1.39
C ALA A 40 3.90 12.06 -1.63
N ARG A 41 3.13 11.61 -2.62
CA ARG A 41 1.93 12.27 -3.13
C ARG A 41 0.67 11.42 -3.09
N GLY A 42 0.78 10.14 -2.70
CA GLY A 42 -0.34 9.20 -2.74
C GLY A 42 -1.58 9.70 -2.01
N LYS A 43 -1.41 10.31 -0.83
CA LYS A 43 -2.52 10.89 -0.07
C LYS A 43 -3.23 12.05 -0.77
N GLU A 44 -2.48 12.87 -1.51
CA GLU A 44 -3.04 13.99 -2.30
C GLU A 44 -3.73 13.48 -3.58
N LEU A 45 -3.29 12.31 -4.06
CA LEU A 45 -3.79 11.65 -5.25
C LEU A 45 -4.83 10.56 -4.95
N GLU A 46 -5.22 10.38 -3.68
CA GLU A 46 -6.28 9.43 -3.33
C GLU A 46 -7.58 9.88 -4.01
N PRO A 47 -8.23 9.00 -4.77
CA PRO A 47 -9.49 9.34 -5.40
C PRO A 47 -10.53 9.62 -4.31
N SER A 48 -11.22 10.76 -4.42
CA SER A 48 -12.27 11.16 -3.48
C SER A 48 -13.66 10.97 -4.08
N GLY A 49 -14.69 11.02 -3.24
CA GLY A 49 -16.08 10.90 -3.66
C GLY A 49 -16.41 9.52 -4.22
N TRP A 50 -17.14 9.48 -5.35
CA TRP A 50 -17.61 8.23 -5.97
C TRP A 50 -16.48 7.32 -6.47
N LEU A 51 -15.29 7.89 -6.72
CA LEU A 51 -14.10 7.15 -7.15
C LEU A 51 -13.30 6.57 -5.97
N ALA A 52 -13.63 6.93 -4.73
CA ALA A 52 -12.92 6.48 -3.52
C ALA A 52 -13.19 5.01 -3.16
N GLY A 53 -14.06 4.31 -3.90
CA GLY A 53 -14.45 2.92 -3.63
C GLY A 53 -15.28 2.71 -2.35
N TYR A 54 -15.19 3.61 -1.37
CA TYR A 54 -15.95 3.59 -0.10
C TYR A 54 -17.36 4.17 -0.19
N GLY A 55 -17.84 4.45 -1.40
CA GLY A 55 -19.15 5.02 -1.67
C GLY A 55 -19.92 4.24 -2.71
N ALA A 56 -19.93 2.90 -2.64
CA ALA A 56 -21.11 2.20 -3.12
C ALA A 56 -22.24 2.55 -2.13
N PRO A 57 -23.18 3.47 -2.44
CA PRO A 57 -24.40 3.54 -1.66
C PRO A 57 -24.98 2.13 -1.68
N ALA A 58 -25.39 1.64 -0.51
CA ALA A 58 -26.04 0.38 -0.31
C ALA A 58 -27.03 0.04 -1.46
N THR A 59 -26.56 -0.67 -2.48
CA THR A 59 -27.36 -1.25 -3.57
C THR A 59 -28.13 -2.48 -3.07
N LEU A 60 -28.49 -2.50 -1.79
CA LEU A 60 -29.31 -3.53 -1.15
C LEU A 60 -30.34 -2.96 -0.16
N ALA A 61 -30.41 -1.65 0.07
CA ALA A 61 -31.40 -1.07 0.99
C ALA A 61 -32.68 -0.55 0.28
N SER A 62 -32.69 -0.45 -1.05
CA SER A 62 -33.86 0.04 -1.81
C SER A 62 -34.75 -1.07 -2.39
N ILE A 63 -34.46 -2.34 -2.16
CA ILE A 63 -35.26 -3.48 -2.65
C ILE A 63 -36.23 -4.03 -1.60
N ALA A 64 -36.46 -3.31 -0.50
CA ALA A 64 -37.32 -3.75 0.61
C ALA A 64 -38.30 -2.66 1.09
N LYS A 65 -38.84 -1.87 0.16
CA LYS A 65 -40.02 -1.02 0.38
C LYS A 65 -40.94 -1.06 -0.82
N ASP A 66 -41.38 -2.26 -1.16
CA ASP A 66 -42.69 -2.49 -1.78
C ASP A 66 -43.47 -3.36 -0.78
N GLU A 67 -44.27 -2.71 0.08
CA GLU A 67 -45.56 -3.16 0.62
C GLU A 67 -46.30 -1.94 1.21
#